data_AF-A0A935S186-F1
#
_entry.id   AF-A0A935S186-F1
#
_cell.length_a   1.000
_cell.length_b   1.000
_cell.length_c   1.000
_cell.angle_alpha   90.00
_cell.angle_beta   90.00
_cell.angle_gamma   90.00
#
_symmetry.space_group_name_H-M   'P 1'
#
loop_
_entity.id
_entity.type
_entity.pdbx_description
1 polymer ?
#
loop_
_entity_poly.entity_id
_entity_poly.type
_entity_poly.pdbx_seq_one_letter_code
_entity_poly.pdbx_strand_id
1 'polypeptide(L)' 'MNIIAGDLVKLTDGYSNLRKGAAGCVLSGTEFHYVLIQRKGAICKTTSYWVPRSILKVVRRKHNGTVQGR' A
#
# COMPACT_ATOMS: atom_id res chain seq x y z
N MET A 1 -4.48 7.56 -12.07
CA MET A 1 -3.22 6.78 -12.09
C MET A 1 -3.57 5.31 -11.93
N ASN A 2 -2.94 4.39 -12.68
CA ASN A 2 -3.16 2.97 -12.51
C ASN A 2 -2.30 2.41 -11.36
N ILE A 3 -2.92 1.81 -10.34
CA ILE A 3 -2.24 1.13 -9.22
C ILE A 3 -1.91 -0.29 -9.65
N ILE A 4 -0.65 -0.71 -9.49
CA ILE A 4 -0.15 -2.03 -9.88
C ILE A 4 0.52 -2.76 -8.71
N ALA A 5 0.75 -4.07 -8.85
CA ALA A 5 1.52 -4.84 -7.89
C ALA A 5 2.93 -4.25 -7.73
N GLY A 6 3.40 -4.15 -6.48
CA GLY A 6 4.68 -3.54 -6.11
C GLY A 6 4.60 -2.04 -5.79
N ASP A 7 3.47 -1.37 -6.04
CA ASP A 7 3.31 0.03 -5.65
C ASP A 7 3.25 0.19 -4.13
N LEU A 8 4.01 1.15 -3.62
CA LEU A 8 3.85 1.64 -2.25
C LEU A 8 2.73 2.65 -2.22
N VAL A 9 1.73 2.38 -1.39
CA VAL A 9 0.50 3.15 -1.26
C VAL A 9 0.33 3.64 0.17
N LYS A 10 -0.48 4.68 0.33
CA LYS A 10 -1.05 5.09 1.60
C LYS A 10 -2.55 5.22 1.48
N LEU A 11 -3.23 4.95 2.57
CA LEU A 11 -4.66 5.18 2.71
C LEU A 11 -4.95 6.68 2.79
N THR A 12 -5.83 7.19 1.93
CA THR A 12 -6.32 8.58 1.99
C THR A 12 -7.46 8.74 2.99
N ASP A 13 -8.10 7.64 3.38
CA ASP A 13 -9.16 7.57 4.38
C ASP A 13 -9.04 6.29 5.24
N GLY A 14 -9.78 6.19 6.34
CA GLY A 14 -9.84 4.97 7.16
C GLY A 14 -10.58 3.83 6.44
N TYR A 15 -10.20 2.58 6.73
CA TYR A 15 -10.90 1.41 6.19
C TYR A 15 -10.78 0.21 7.11
N SER A 16 -11.90 -0.39 7.51
CA SER A 16 -11.92 -1.45 8.51
C SER A 16 -11.12 -1.01 9.76
N ASN A 17 -10.08 -1.74 10.14
CA ASN A 17 -9.23 -1.45 11.30
C ASN A 17 -7.99 -0.58 10.98
N LEU A 18 -7.96 0.04 9.79
CA LEU A 18 -6.85 0.84 9.31
C LEU A 18 -7.15 2.32 9.42
N ARG A 19 -6.16 3.07 9.93
CA ARG A 19 -6.24 4.52 10.03
C ARG A 19 -5.86 5.18 8.70
N LYS A 20 -6.45 6.34 8.43
CA LYS A 20 -6.00 7.25 7.39
C LYS A 20 -4.49 7.47 7.50
N GLY A 21 -3.79 7.42 6.36
CA GLY A 21 -2.35 7.56 6.29
C GLY A 21 -1.55 6.29 6.54
N ALA A 22 -2.18 5.16 6.88
CA ALA A 22 -1.47 3.89 6.97
C ALA A 22 -0.87 3.52 5.61
N ALA A 23 0.40 3.14 5.62
CA ALA A 23 1.18 2.82 4.42
C ALA A 23 1.26 1.30 4.22
N GLY A 24 1.32 0.88 2.96
CA GLY A 24 1.45 -0.52 2.59
C GLY A 24 1.98 -0.73 1.19
N CYS A 25 2.10 -2.00 0.82
CA CYS A 25 2.53 -2.43 -0.52
C CYS A 25 1.40 -3.20 -1.20
N VAL A 26 1.11 -2.86 -2.46
CA VAL A 26 0.11 -3.55 -3.28
C VAL A 26 0.69 -4.85 -3.80
N LEU A 27 -0.07 -5.92 -3.69
CA LEU A 27 0.31 -7.26 -4.17
C LEU A 27 -0.49 -7.70 -5.40
N SER A 28 -1.72 -7.21 -5.56
CA SER A 28 -2.59 -7.52 -6.70
C SER A 28 -3.46 -6.32 -7.08
N GLY A 29 -3.83 -6.23 -8.37
CA GLY A 29 -4.36 -5.02 -9.01
C GLY A 29 -5.71 -5.19 -9.70
N THR A 30 -6.82 -5.15 -8.96
CA THR A 30 -8.18 -5.03 -9.49
C THR A 30 -8.89 -3.81 -8.88
N GLU A 31 -10.22 -3.79 -8.79
CA GLU A 31 -10.97 -2.72 -8.11
C GLU A 31 -10.71 -2.68 -6.59
N PHE A 32 -10.42 -3.84 -6.01
CA PHE A 32 -9.90 -3.99 -4.67
C PHE A 32 -8.45 -4.46 -4.75
N HIS A 33 -7.58 -3.81 -4.00
CA HIS A 33 -6.16 -4.14 -3.95
C HIS A 33 -5.85 -4.91 -2.68
N TYR A 34 -5.08 -5.98 -2.83
CA TYR A 34 -4.49 -6.69 -1.69
C TYR A 34 -3.27 -5.90 -1.22
N VAL A 35 -3.33 -5.34 -0.01
CA VAL A 35 -2.30 -4.46 0.56
C VAL A 35 -1.74 -5.05 1.84
N LEU A 36 -0.41 -5.20 1.92
CA LEU A 36 0.30 -5.53 3.16
C LEU A 36 0.63 -4.25 3.92
N ILE A 37 0.15 -4.15 5.16
CA ILE A 37 0.43 -3.04 6.06
C ILE A 37 1.22 -3.58 7.26
N GLN A 38 2.38 -2.98 7.49
CA GLN A 38 3.24 -3.28 8.63
C GLN A 38 2.86 -2.37 9.79
N ARG A 39 2.43 -2.94 10.93
CA ARG A 39 2.26 -2.17 12.17
C ARG A 39 3.60 -2.06 12.89
N LYS A 40 4.00 -0.83 13.23
CA LYS A 40 5.23 -0.56 13.96
C LYS A 40 4.98 -0.77 15.47
N GLY A 41 5.66 -1.77 16.05
CA GLY A 41 5.71 -2.10 17.47
C GLY A 41 7.00 -2.91 17.75
N ALA A 42 7.16 -3.49 18.94
CA ALA A 42 8.33 -4.32 19.27
C ALA A 42 8.45 -5.60 18.41
N ILE A 43 7.34 -6.02 17.77
CA ILE A 43 7.29 -7.10 16.79
C ILE A 43 6.71 -6.51 15.50
N CYS A 44 7.48 -6.61 14.41
CA CYS A 44 6.99 -6.31 13.07
C CYS A 44 5.89 -7.32 12.70
N LYS A 45 4.62 -6.90 12.78
CA LYS A 45 3.50 -7.70 12.29
C LYS A 45 3.01 -7.12 10.96
N THR A 46 3.02 -7.96 9.94
CA THR A 46 2.44 -7.65 8.63
C THR A 46 1.04 -8.21 8.58
N THR A 47 0.07 -7.36 8.27
CA THR A 47 -1.32 -7.76 8.09
C THR A 47 -1.78 -7.36 6.71
N SER A 48 -2.53 -8.24 6.07
CA SER A 48 -2.99 -8.03 4.72
C SER A 48 -4.46 -7.64 4.66
N TYR A 49 -4.81 -6.73 3.76
CA TYR A 49 -6.15 -6.17 3.64
C TYR A 49 -6.60 -6.11 2.18
N TRP A 50 -7.87 -6.36 1.93
CA TRP A 50 -8.53 -6.06 0.66
C TRP A 50 -9.09 -4.65 0.76
N VAL A 51 -8.48 -3.69 0.06
CA VAL A 51 -8.77 -2.26 0.21
C VAL A 51 -9.30 -1.71 -1.12
N PRO A 52 -10.40 -0.92 -1.12
CA PRO A 52 -10.90 -0.32 -2.34
C PRO A 52 -9.88 0.65 -2.93
N ARG A 53 -9.75 0.65 -4.25
CA ARG A 53 -8.83 1.53 -4.97
C ARG A 53 -9.05 3.01 -4.71
N SER A 54 -10.31 3.41 -4.51
CA SER A 54 -10.71 4.81 -4.32
C SER A 54 -10.01 5.51 -3.15
N ILE A 55 -9.62 4.75 -2.12
CA ILE A 55 -8.95 5.28 -0.92
C ILE A 55 -7.45 5.01 -0.89
N LEU A 56 -6.88 4.49 -1.98
CA LEU A 56 -5.46 4.25 -2.10
C LEU A 56 -4.79 5.36 -2.91
N LYS A 57 -3.73 5.93 -2.36
CA LYS A 57 -2.86 6.86 -3.06
C LYS A 57 -1.47 6.26 -3.18
N VAL A 58 -1.01 6.08 -4.41
CA VAL A 58 0.38 5.69 -4.70
C VAL A 58 1.31 6.78 -4.19
N VAL A 59 2.24 6.38 -3.34
CA VAL A 59 3.28 7.25 -2.76
C VAL A 59 4.59 7.05 -3.52
N ARG A 60 4.89 5.82 -3.91
CA ARG A 60 6.07 5.48 -4.70
C ARG A 60 5.78 4.26 -5.55
N ARG A 61 6.09 4.33 -6.84
CA ARG A 61 6.11 3.13 -7.68
C ARG A 61 7.45 2.43 -7.54
N LYS A 62 7.43 1.11 -7.41
CA LYS A 62 8.63 0.33 -7.62
C LYS A 62 8.81 0.19 -9.13
N HIS A 63 9.58 1.08 -9.76
CA HIS A 63 10.06 0.82 -11.12
C HIS A 63 10.99 -0.40 -11.04
N ASN A 64 10.66 -1.45 -11.80
CA ASN A 64 11.61 -2.53 -12.04
C ASN A 64 12.82 -1.93 -12.75
N GLY A 65 13.96 -1.92 -12.07
CA GLY A 65 15.25 -1.51 -12.61
C GLY A 65 15.70 -0.13 -12.11
N THR A 66 16.80 -0.12 -11.36
CA THR A 66 17.57 1.04 -10.89
C THR A 66 16.89 1.98 -9.89
N VAL A 67 17.41 1.93 -8.66
CA VAL A 67 17.34 3.05 -7.73
C VAL A 67 18.08 4.22 -8.37
N GLN A 68 17.36 5.16 -9.00
CA GLN A 68 17.96 6.44 -9.35
C GLN A 68 18.00 7.27 -8.06
N GLY A 69 19.07 7.07 -7.30
CA GLY A 69 19.51 8.03 -6.29
C GLY A 69 19.88 9.33 -6.99
N ARG A 70 19.50 10.45 -6.39
CA ARG A 70 20.24 11.70 -6.57
C ARG A 70 21.38 11.72 -5.57
#